data_AF-A0A418KL37-F1
#
_entry.id   AF-A0A418KL37-F1
#
_cell.length_a   1.000
_cell.length_b   1.000
_cell.length_c   1.000
_cell.angle_alpha   90.00
_cell.angle_beta   90.00
_cell.angle_gamma   90.00
#
_symmetry.space_group_name_H-M   'P 1'
#
loop_
_entity.id
_entity.type
_entity.pdbx_description
1 polymer ?
#
loop_
_entity_poly.entity_id
_entity_poly.type
_entity_poly.pdbx_seq_one_letter_code
_entity_poly.pdbx_strand_id
1 'polypeptide(L)'
;MAVAAGSPVRLAGRLDTGMSRWLWLVKWFLAIPHYVVLAFLWAAFAVVSVMAFVAILFTGRYPRALFDFNVGVLRWSWRVAYYSYGALGTDRYPPFTLADVPDYPARLDVAYPERLSRGLVLVKWWLLAIPHYLIIGIFLGGVTYLGSQAGDWVVRSPITGLISLLVVVAAVALAVTGRYPRGIFDLVLGLNRWVYRVVAYAALMTDEYPPFRLDMGEREPAVLELGSGRFDVGSVHAVDPAPTVAPPPQPPAPPARRMGAGRVVALVLGSIVALGSFGLVAGGAAALIVDRTQRDSGGYLSSAQVEFSSDQYAIVGTGLDIDTDVPDWVQVRDVIGEVQIRFDAGDGDVFVGVARESDAAAYLEGLGYDEVTRISGDDVTYREHSGTAPATEPAAQDFWTATGSGTGDQTLTFEPEDGRWVVVAMNADGGAGVDVGARVAAELPVLPWAALIVIGVGGFGLLIAALLIYLAVRRDRTTGGA
;
A
#
# COMPACT_ATOMS: atom_id res chain seq x y z
N MET A 1 6.84 49.05 16.48
CA MET A 1 7.26 47.64 16.61
C MET A 1 6.09 46.77 16.18
N ALA A 2 6.11 46.22 14.97
CA ALA A 2 5.13 45.21 14.55
C ALA A 2 5.84 43.86 14.62
N VAL A 3 5.38 42.97 15.51
CA VAL A 3 5.79 41.57 15.49
C VAL A 3 5.19 40.99 14.22
N ALA A 4 6.01 40.69 13.21
CA ALA A 4 5.55 39.90 12.08
C ALA A 4 5.00 38.57 12.62
N ALA A 5 3.72 38.32 12.39
CA ALA A 5 3.07 37.10 12.82
C ALA A 5 3.75 35.94 12.09
N GLY A 6 4.55 35.14 12.81
CA GLY A 6 5.05 33.87 12.27
C GLY A 6 3.88 33.01 11.78
N SER A 7 4.13 32.14 10.78
CA SER A 7 3.19 31.25 10.08
C SER A 7 1.86 31.01 10.82
N PRO A 8 0.70 31.20 10.18
CA PRO A 8 -0.62 31.07 10.80
C PRO A 8 -0.91 29.66 11.30
N VAL A 9 -0.14 28.67 10.85
CA VAL A 9 -0.19 27.28 11.33
C VAL A 9 1.18 26.93 11.90
N ARG A 10 1.22 26.60 13.20
CA ARG A 10 2.42 26.23 13.95
C ARG A 10 2.29 24.81 14.45
N LEU A 11 3.17 23.93 13.96
CA LEU A 11 3.20 22.53 14.38
C LEU A 11 4.57 22.21 15.00
N ALA A 12 4.54 21.75 16.24
CA ALA A 12 5.71 21.42 17.04
C ALA A 12 5.67 19.94 17.48
N GLY A 13 6.86 19.34 17.53
CA GLY A 13 7.07 17.99 18.02
C GLY A 13 8.41 17.93 18.74
N ARG A 14 8.40 17.64 20.04
CA ARG A 14 9.61 17.45 20.83
C ARG A 14 9.88 15.95 20.99
N LEU A 15 11.03 15.48 20.53
CA LEU A 15 11.40 14.07 20.64
C LEU A 15 11.63 13.69 22.10
N ASP A 16 10.93 12.67 22.59
CA ASP A 16 11.13 12.21 23.97
C ASP A 16 12.48 11.47 24.13
N THR A 17 13.17 11.72 25.24
CA THR A 17 14.41 11.03 25.59
C THR A 17 14.09 9.70 26.26
N GLY A 18 14.51 8.58 25.66
CA GLY A 18 14.34 7.25 26.26
C GLY A 18 13.20 6.40 25.66
N MET A 19 12.95 6.52 24.35
CA MET A 19 11.99 5.66 23.66
C MET A 19 12.36 4.18 23.76
N SER A 20 11.34 3.37 23.98
CA SER A 20 11.43 1.91 24.05
C SER A 20 11.66 1.29 22.66
N ARG A 21 12.55 0.30 22.62
CA ARG A 21 13.06 -0.28 21.36
C ARG A 21 12.00 -1.06 20.56
N TRP A 22 11.02 -1.63 21.26
CA TRP A 22 10.07 -2.60 20.71
C TRP A 22 8.61 -2.18 20.81
N LEU A 23 8.28 -1.14 21.58
CA LEU A 23 6.89 -0.78 21.86
C LEU A 23 6.18 -0.25 20.61
N TRP A 24 6.91 0.27 19.62
CA TRP A 24 6.37 0.68 18.32
C TRP A 24 5.61 -0.44 17.58
N LEU A 25 5.93 -1.72 17.83
CA LEU A 25 5.19 -2.87 17.30
C LEU A 25 3.80 -3.05 17.93
N VAL A 26 3.56 -2.49 19.11
CA VAL A 26 2.29 -2.59 19.86
C VAL A 26 1.49 -1.28 19.79
N LYS A 27 2.15 -0.15 19.52
CA LYS A 27 1.48 1.18 19.48
C LYS A 27 0.32 1.24 18.51
N TRP A 28 0.39 0.55 17.38
CA TRP A 28 -0.68 0.55 16.38
C TRP A 28 -1.97 -0.03 16.92
N PHE A 29 -1.87 -1.10 17.71
CA PHE A 29 -3.01 -1.71 18.39
C PHE A 29 -3.58 -0.77 19.45
N LEU A 30 -2.72 -0.13 20.24
CA LEU A 30 -3.13 0.87 21.24
C LEU A 30 -3.78 2.12 20.63
N ALA A 31 -3.48 2.42 19.36
CA ALA A 31 -4.06 3.54 18.62
C ALA A 31 -5.44 3.22 18.00
N ILE A 32 -5.88 1.95 17.98
CA ILE A 32 -7.17 1.55 17.40
C ILE A 32 -8.35 2.34 18.02
N PRO A 33 -8.48 2.49 19.35
CA PRO A 33 -9.57 3.25 19.93
C PRO A 33 -9.57 4.73 19.49
N HIS A 34 -8.38 5.31 19.29
CA HIS A 34 -8.26 6.68 18.75
C HIS A 34 -8.72 6.76 17.30
N TYR A 35 -8.35 5.79 16.45
CA TYR A 35 -8.75 5.79 15.04
C TYR A 35 -10.27 5.69 14.88
N VAL A 36 -10.93 4.87 15.69
CA VAL A 36 -12.39 4.75 15.69
C VAL A 36 -13.04 6.10 16.01
N VAL A 37 -12.63 6.77 17.10
CA VAL A 37 -13.23 8.06 17.48
C VAL A 37 -12.87 9.16 16.47
N LEU A 38 -11.62 9.18 15.99
CA LEU A 38 -11.20 10.14 14.98
C LEU A 38 -11.95 9.97 13.66
N ALA A 39 -12.33 8.75 13.26
CA ALA A 39 -13.12 8.54 12.05
C ALA A 39 -14.47 9.29 12.12
N PHE A 40 -15.19 9.17 13.24
CA PHE A 40 -16.42 9.93 13.46
C PHE A 40 -16.18 11.44 13.54
N LEU A 41 -15.09 11.88 14.18
CA LEU A 41 -14.74 13.30 14.25
C LEU A 41 -14.34 13.89 12.91
N TRP A 42 -13.69 13.12 12.02
CA TRP A 42 -13.36 13.56 10.67
C TRP A 42 -14.60 13.65 9.78
N ALA A 43 -15.59 12.78 9.96
CA ALA A 43 -16.90 12.95 9.32
C ALA A 43 -17.59 14.23 9.80
N ALA A 44 -17.58 14.51 11.11
CA ALA A 44 -18.09 15.76 11.66
C ALA A 44 -17.29 16.99 11.16
N PHE A 45 -15.96 16.89 11.07
CA PHE A 45 -15.07 17.92 10.53
C PHE A 45 -15.44 18.28 9.10
N ALA A 46 -15.75 17.28 8.26
CA ALA A 46 -16.19 17.52 6.88
C ALA A 46 -17.50 18.32 6.83
N VAL A 47 -18.51 17.90 7.61
CA VAL A 47 -19.79 18.62 7.71
C VAL A 47 -19.60 20.04 8.22
N VAL A 48 -18.82 20.21 9.29
CA VAL A 48 -18.50 21.52 9.88
C VAL A 48 -17.74 22.41 8.89
N SER A 49 -16.85 21.84 8.08
CA SER A 49 -16.12 22.57 7.04
C SER A 49 -17.04 23.05 5.91
N VAL A 50 -18.06 22.27 5.53
CA VAL A 50 -19.10 22.70 4.59
C VAL A 50 -19.95 23.83 5.19
N MET A 51 -20.35 23.71 6.46
CA MET A 51 -21.06 24.79 7.16
C MET A 51 -20.21 26.06 7.24
N ALA A 52 -18.91 25.92 7.51
CA ALA A 52 -17.97 27.03 7.52
C ALA A 52 -17.80 27.66 6.13
N PHE A 53 -17.71 26.86 5.07
CA PHE A 53 -17.68 27.33 3.68
C PHE A 53 -18.88 28.23 3.38
N VAL A 54 -20.10 27.78 3.69
CA VAL A 54 -21.34 28.54 3.49
C VAL A 54 -21.31 29.82 4.34
N ALA A 55 -20.94 29.72 5.61
CA ALA A 55 -20.85 30.89 6.51
C ALA A 55 -19.84 31.92 6.01
N ILE A 56 -18.67 31.50 5.53
CA ILE A 56 -17.64 32.39 5.00
C ILE A 56 -18.11 33.05 3.70
N LEU A 57 -18.81 32.32 2.83
CA LEU A 57 -19.33 32.86 1.57
C LEU A 57 -20.27 34.05 1.81
N PHE A 58 -21.18 33.93 2.79
CA PHE A 58 -22.14 34.99 3.13
C PHE A 58 -21.56 36.08 4.03
N THR A 59 -20.76 35.72 5.04
CA THR A 59 -20.34 36.65 6.10
C THR A 59 -18.89 37.14 5.96
N GLY A 60 -18.04 36.42 5.23
CA GLY A 60 -16.59 36.63 5.18
C GLY A 60 -15.87 36.27 6.49
N ARG A 61 -16.53 35.56 7.41
CA ARG A 61 -15.98 35.16 8.71
C ARG A 61 -16.18 33.68 8.96
N TYR A 62 -15.18 33.05 9.58
CA TYR A 62 -15.27 31.68 10.06
C TYR A 62 -15.96 31.67 11.43
N PRO A 63 -17.11 31.00 11.64
CA PRO A 63 -17.73 30.96 12.96
C PRO A 63 -16.79 30.32 14.01
N ARG A 64 -16.55 31.01 15.13
CA ARG A 64 -15.55 30.58 16.15
C ARG A 64 -15.77 29.15 16.65
N ALA A 65 -17.00 28.77 16.96
CA ALA A 65 -17.31 27.42 17.44
C ALA A 65 -16.93 26.32 16.43
N LEU A 66 -17.15 26.56 15.14
CA LEU A 66 -16.79 25.63 14.06
C LEU A 66 -15.26 25.58 13.89
N PHE A 67 -14.59 26.72 13.99
CA PHE A 67 -13.13 26.82 13.93
C PHE A 67 -12.48 26.07 15.09
N ASP A 68 -12.92 26.31 16.33
CA ASP A 68 -12.36 25.70 17.54
C ASP A 68 -12.53 24.17 17.51
N PHE A 69 -13.68 23.68 17.03
CA PHE A 69 -13.91 22.25 16.79
C PHE A 69 -12.91 21.68 15.79
N ASN A 70 -12.79 22.31 14.61
CA ASN A 70 -11.88 21.85 13.55
C ASN A 70 -10.42 21.86 14.00
N VAL A 71 -9.96 22.92 14.68
CA VAL A 71 -8.61 22.97 15.28
C VAL A 71 -8.44 21.83 16.30
N GLY A 72 -9.47 21.56 17.11
CA GLY A 72 -9.44 20.49 18.09
C GLY A 72 -9.26 19.10 17.47
N VAL A 73 -9.94 18.82 16.37
CA VAL A 73 -9.80 17.55 15.62
C VAL A 73 -8.39 17.43 15.04
N LEU A 74 -7.84 18.51 14.47
CA LEU A 74 -6.48 18.52 13.95
C LEU A 74 -5.43 18.35 15.05
N ARG A 75 -5.60 19.00 16.21
CA ARG A 75 -4.73 18.84 17.39
C ARG A 75 -4.69 17.39 17.85
N TRP A 76 -5.86 16.75 17.93
CA TRP A 76 -5.93 15.36 18.35
C TRP A 76 -5.33 14.41 17.30
N SER A 77 -5.64 14.63 16.03
CA SER A 77 -5.04 13.88 14.91
C SER A 77 -3.51 13.97 14.94
N TRP A 78 -2.95 15.15 15.22
CA TRP A 78 -1.50 15.33 15.34
C TRP A 78 -0.91 14.56 16.51
N ARG A 79 -1.55 14.58 17.68
CA ARG A 79 -1.09 13.80 18.85
C ARG A 79 -1.04 12.30 18.58
N VAL A 80 -2.07 11.78 17.90
CA VAL A 80 -2.15 10.36 17.54
C VAL A 80 -1.09 10.01 16.50
N ALA A 81 -0.98 10.81 15.43
CA ALA A 81 0.05 10.62 14.40
C ALA A 81 1.47 10.70 14.98
N TYR A 82 1.72 11.61 15.93
CA TYR A 82 3.02 11.76 16.58
C TYR A 82 3.40 10.57 17.46
N TYR A 83 2.41 9.95 18.12
CA TYR A 83 2.59 8.72 18.91
C TYR A 83 2.76 7.47 18.04
N SER A 84 2.00 7.36 16.94
CA SER A 84 1.96 6.19 16.05
C SER A 84 2.82 6.39 14.79
N TYR A 85 2.44 5.80 13.65
CA TYR A 85 3.25 5.74 12.42
C TYR A 85 3.32 7.06 11.62
N GLY A 86 2.84 8.18 12.17
CA GLY A 86 3.03 9.51 11.57
C GLY A 86 4.35 10.17 11.94
N ALA A 87 4.91 9.84 13.11
CA ALA A 87 6.25 10.28 13.52
C ALA A 87 6.98 9.37 14.52
N LEU A 88 6.29 8.47 15.24
CA LEU A 88 6.86 7.65 16.32
C LEU A 88 7.75 8.45 17.30
N GLY A 89 7.36 9.71 17.59
CA GLY A 89 8.19 10.67 18.32
C GLY A 89 8.01 10.66 19.85
N THR A 90 7.02 9.92 20.35
CA THR A 90 6.72 9.80 21.80
C THR A 90 6.17 8.43 22.14
N ASP A 91 6.50 7.94 23.34
CA ASP A 91 5.88 6.74 23.94
C ASP A 91 4.69 7.09 24.85
N ARG A 92 4.41 8.38 25.08
CA ARG A 92 3.31 8.84 25.91
C ARG A 92 1.99 8.67 25.17
N TYR A 93 1.05 7.93 25.78
CA TYR A 93 -0.25 7.66 25.17
C TYR A 93 -1.06 8.96 24.96
N PRO A 94 -1.68 9.19 23.78
CA PRO A 94 -2.43 10.42 23.49
C PRO A 94 -3.71 10.55 24.32
N PRO A 95 -3.95 11.70 24.99
CA PRO A 95 -5.22 11.94 25.69
C PRO A 95 -6.39 12.13 24.72
N PHE A 96 -7.57 11.59 25.07
CA PHE A 96 -8.84 11.75 24.34
C PHE A 96 -9.46 13.12 24.59
N THR A 97 -8.86 14.15 24.02
CA THR A 97 -9.33 15.54 24.16
C THR A 97 -9.14 16.28 22.86
N LEU A 98 -9.99 17.29 22.61
CA LEU A 98 -9.84 18.26 21.52
C LEU A 98 -9.06 19.51 21.98
N ALA A 99 -8.93 19.72 23.29
CA ALA A 99 -8.24 20.86 23.84
C ALA A 99 -6.72 20.82 23.58
N ASP A 100 -6.06 21.96 23.77
CA ASP A 100 -4.61 21.99 23.85
C ASP A 100 -4.14 21.33 25.15
N VAL A 101 -2.99 20.65 25.08
CA VAL A 101 -2.36 19.96 26.21
C VAL A 101 -0.92 20.46 26.31
N PRO A 102 -0.64 21.49 27.12
CA PRO A 102 0.65 22.19 27.11
C PRO A 102 1.86 21.28 27.36
N ASP A 103 1.69 20.24 28.18
CA ASP A 103 2.75 19.31 28.58
C ASP A 103 2.95 18.13 27.63
N TYR A 104 2.14 18.02 26.56
CA TYR A 104 2.28 16.94 25.58
C TYR A 104 3.34 17.32 24.51
N PRO A 105 4.17 16.36 24.05
CA PRO A 105 5.28 16.66 23.13
C PRO A 105 4.85 17.11 21.73
N ALA A 106 3.63 16.77 21.31
CA ALA A 106 3.06 17.15 20.02
C ALA A 106 2.04 18.29 20.19
N ARG A 107 2.30 19.45 19.59
CA ARG A 107 1.40 20.63 19.63
C ARG A 107 1.10 21.16 18.24
N LEU A 108 -0.15 21.58 18.05
CA LEU A 108 -0.63 22.24 16.85
C LEU A 108 -1.42 23.49 17.26
N ASP A 109 -1.04 24.63 16.70
CA ASP A 109 -1.72 25.89 16.89
C ASP A 109 -2.04 26.52 15.53
N VAL A 110 -3.27 27.02 15.39
CA VAL A 110 -3.76 27.66 14.17
C VAL A 110 -4.35 29.01 14.57
N ALA A 111 -3.77 30.08 14.06
CA ALA A 111 -4.23 31.44 14.32
C ALA A 111 -5.62 31.64 13.72
N TYR A 112 -6.55 32.19 14.51
CA TYR A 112 -7.90 32.47 14.05
C TYR A 112 -7.90 33.62 13.02
N PRO A 113 -8.43 33.42 11.80
CA PRO A 113 -8.49 34.48 10.79
C PRO A 113 -9.64 35.46 11.09
N GLU A 114 -9.32 36.74 11.27
CA GLU A 114 -10.35 37.77 11.53
C GLU A 114 -11.27 38.04 10.33
N ARG A 115 -10.74 37.90 9.10
CA ARG A 115 -11.48 38.04 7.85
C ARG A 115 -10.92 37.06 6.82
N LEU A 116 -11.82 36.46 6.03
CA LEU A 116 -11.49 35.57 4.92
C LEU A 116 -12.07 36.09 3.61
N SER A 117 -11.40 35.81 2.50
CA SER A 117 -11.76 36.25 1.16
C SER A 117 -12.97 35.47 0.61
N ARG A 118 -14.10 36.18 0.40
CA ARG A 118 -15.40 35.57 0.04
C ARG A 118 -15.41 34.79 -1.28
N GLY A 119 -14.81 35.37 -2.33
CA GLY A 119 -14.79 34.75 -3.66
C GLY A 119 -13.67 33.73 -3.86
N LEU A 120 -12.55 33.88 -3.15
CA LEU A 120 -11.40 32.98 -3.26
C LEU A 120 -11.76 31.60 -2.69
N VAL A 121 -12.60 31.54 -1.65
CA VAL A 121 -13.11 30.30 -1.04
C VAL A 121 -13.70 29.31 -2.05
N LEU A 122 -14.29 29.74 -3.17
CA LEU A 122 -14.83 28.83 -4.21
C LEU A 122 -13.75 28.13 -5.03
N VAL A 123 -12.58 28.76 -5.18
CA VAL A 123 -11.48 28.29 -6.05
C VAL A 123 -10.36 27.67 -5.21
N LYS A 124 -10.18 28.16 -3.99
CA LYS A 124 -9.00 27.91 -3.16
C LYS A 124 -8.81 26.46 -2.76
N TRP A 125 -9.87 25.84 -2.25
CA TRP A 125 -9.81 24.54 -1.60
C TRP A 125 -9.67 23.38 -2.58
N TRP A 126 -10.06 23.54 -3.84
CA TRP A 126 -9.96 22.47 -4.84
C TRP A 126 -9.00 22.80 -5.97
N LEU A 127 -8.94 24.03 -6.51
CA LEU A 127 -8.08 24.39 -7.65
C LEU A 127 -6.65 24.77 -7.22
N LEU A 128 -6.51 25.68 -6.25
CA LEU A 128 -5.17 26.08 -5.77
C LEU A 128 -4.51 24.97 -4.95
N ALA A 129 -5.29 24.10 -4.33
CA ALA A 129 -4.77 22.97 -3.57
C ALA A 129 -4.40 21.75 -4.45
N ILE A 130 -4.73 21.72 -5.75
CA ILE A 130 -4.42 20.57 -6.64
C ILE A 130 -2.94 20.19 -6.59
N PRO A 131 -1.98 21.12 -6.76
CA PRO A 131 -0.55 20.75 -6.72
C PRO A 131 -0.18 20.10 -5.38
N HIS A 132 -0.74 20.57 -4.27
CA HIS A 132 -0.52 19.98 -2.96
C HIS A 132 -1.22 18.63 -2.80
N TYR A 133 -2.43 18.45 -3.30
CA TYR A 133 -3.14 17.17 -3.27
C TYR A 133 -2.44 16.10 -4.10
N LEU A 134 -1.86 16.45 -5.25
CA LEU A 134 -1.04 15.53 -6.04
C LEU A 134 0.19 15.08 -5.25
N ILE A 135 0.87 16.02 -4.58
CA ILE A 135 2.07 15.73 -3.79
C ILE A 135 1.73 14.96 -2.51
N ILE A 136 0.63 15.30 -1.81
CA ILE A 136 0.10 14.52 -0.67
C ILE A 136 -0.31 13.13 -1.14
N GLY A 137 -0.97 13.01 -2.30
CA GLY A 137 -1.26 11.74 -2.95
C GLY A 137 0.02 10.91 -3.05
N ILE A 138 1.05 11.41 -3.72
CA ILE A 138 2.33 10.68 -3.86
C ILE A 138 2.96 10.31 -2.50
N PHE A 139 2.90 11.20 -1.49
CA PHE A 139 3.54 10.97 -0.19
C PHE A 139 2.73 10.19 0.84
N LEU A 140 1.41 10.12 0.71
CA LEU A 140 0.48 9.45 1.62
C LEU A 140 -0.13 8.18 1.01
N GLY A 141 0.00 7.98 -0.32
CA GLY A 141 -0.28 6.72 -1.01
C GLY A 141 -1.20 6.73 -2.25
N GLY A 142 -1.55 7.90 -2.77
CA GLY A 142 -2.42 8.11 -3.92
C GLY A 142 -1.70 8.38 -5.25
N VAL A 143 -1.25 7.31 -5.92
CA VAL A 143 -1.87 6.97 -7.21
C VAL A 143 -2.21 5.49 -7.16
N THR A 144 -3.31 5.19 -6.46
CA THR A 144 -4.06 3.97 -6.74
C THR A 144 -5.33 4.41 -7.45
N TYR A 145 -5.25 4.56 -8.78
CA TYR A 145 -6.47 4.65 -9.58
C TYR A 145 -7.07 3.24 -9.67
N LEU A 146 -8.32 3.10 -9.24
CA LEU A 146 -9.17 1.96 -9.55
C LEU A 146 -9.61 2.11 -11.02
N GLY A 147 -9.26 1.14 -11.85
CA GLY A 147 -9.78 1.01 -13.20
C GLY A 147 -9.56 -0.40 -13.69
N SER A 148 -10.65 -1.16 -13.85
CA SER A 148 -10.63 -2.40 -14.62
C SER A 148 -10.63 -2.04 -16.10
N GLN A 149 -9.52 -2.29 -16.80
CA GLN A 149 -9.56 -2.59 -18.23
C GLN A 149 -8.75 -3.86 -18.43
N ALA A 150 -9.43 -4.90 -18.90
CA ALA A 150 -8.86 -6.08 -19.54
C ALA A 150 -7.68 -6.77 -18.81
N GLY A 151 -8.00 -7.63 -17.85
CA GLY A 151 -7.26 -8.89 -17.68
C GLY A 151 -6.03 -8.94 -16.79
N ASP A 152 -5.52 -7.82 -16.25
CA ASP A 152 -4.26 -7.85 -15.50
C ASP A 152 -4.39 -7.47 -14.01
N TRP A 153 -3.79 -8.28 -13.11
CA TRP A 153 -3.75 -8.02 -11.67
C TRP A 153 -2.45 -7.30 -11.28
N VAL A 154 -2.49 -5.97 -11.16
CA VAL A 154 -1.35 -5.22 -10.60
C VAL A 154 -1.33 -5.32 -9.07
N VAL A 155 -0.25 -5.88 -8.51
CA VAL A 155 -0.05 -6.07 -7.07
C VAL A 155 0.00 -4.73 -6.32
N ARG A 156 -1.00 -4.52 -5.44
CA ARG A 156 -1.10 -3.38 -4.52
C ARG A 156 -0.32 -3.68 -3.23
N SER A 157 0.88 -3.12 -3.07
CA SER A 157 1.63 -3.19 -1.81
C SER A 157 1.07 -2.17 -0.79
N PRO A 158 0.88 -2.53 0.50
CA PRO A 158 0.34 -1.65 1.54
C PRO A 158 1.33 -0.58 2.07
N ILE A 159 2.49 -0.38 1.42
CA ILE A 159 3.55 0.53 1.89
C ILE A 159 3.65 1.74 0.97
N THR A 160 2.59 2.54 0.88
CA THR A 160 2.53 3.64 -0.11
C THR A 160 2.58 4.99 0.60
N GLY A 161 3.77 5.47 0.96
CA GLY A 161 3.95 6.85 1.38
C GLY A 161 5.33 7.13 1.96
N LEU A 162 5.98 8.23 1.52
CA LEU A 162 7.32 8.59 1.98
C LEU A 162 7.37 8.77 3.51
N ILE A 163 6.32 9.35 4.12
CA ILE A 163 6.24 9.48 5.59
C ILE A 163 6.28 8.11 6.25
N SER A 164 5.42 7.18 5.82
CA SER A 164 5.33 5.83 6.36
C SER A 164 6.64 5.06 6.17
N LEU A 165 7.26 5.16 5.00
CA LEU A 165 8.57 4.56 4.70
C LEU A 165 9.65 5.11 5.63
N LEU A 166 9.76 6.43 5.77
CA LEU A 166 10.74 7.08 6.64
C LEU A 166 10.53 6.69 8.12
N VAL A 167 9.28 6.61 8.56
CA VAL A 167 8.93 6.21 9.93
C VAL A 167 9.26 4.74 10.19
N VAL A 168 9.05 3.84 9.22
CA VAL A 168 9.49 2.43 9.31
C VAL A 168 11.01 2.34 9.39
N VAL A 169 11.74 3.08 8.55
CA VAL A 169 13.21 3.13 8.63
C VAL A 169 13.66 3.66 9.99
N ALA A 170 13.01 4.68 10.52
CA ALA A 170 13.30 5.19 11.87
C ALA A 170 12.98 4.17 12.97
N ALA A 171 11.90 3.40 12.85
CA ALA A 171 11.51 2.35 13.79
C ALA A 171 12.52 1.20 13.80
N VAL A 172 12.96 0.74 12.62
CA VAL A 172 14.02 -0.27 12.48
C VAL A 172 15.33 0.25 13.06
N ALA A 173 15.71 1.50 12.75
CA ALA A 173 16.90 2.12 13.32
C ALA A 173 16.81 2.24 14.85
N LEU A 174 15.65 2.60 15.40
CA LEU A 174 15.39 2.64 16.84
C LEU A 174 15.49 1.25 17.47
N ALA A 175 14.95 0.22 16.83
CA ALA A 175 15.03 -1.16 17.31
C ALA A 175 16.49 -1.64 17.38
N VAL A 176 17.25 -1.45 16.30
CA VAL A 176 18.65 -1.90 16.20
C VAL A 176 19.58 -1.07 17.09
N THR A 177 19.48 0.26 17.04
CA THR A 177 20.45 1.17 17.68
C THR A 177 20.03 1.68 19.05
N GLY A 178 18.76 1.49 19.43
CA GLY A 178 18.17 2.08 20.64
C GLY A 178 18.01 3.61 20.58
N ARG A 179 18.21 4.23 19.40
CA ARG A 179 18.11 5.68 19.22
C ARG A 179 17.37 6.03 17.94
N TYR A 180 16.50 7.02 18.01
CA TYR A 180 15.80 7.55 16.84
C TYR A 180 16.74 8.47 16.04
N PRO A 181 16.95 8.23 14.72
CA PRO A 181 17.81 9.08 13.91
C PRO A 181 17.26 10.51 13.76
N ARG A 182 17.96 11.51 14.30
CA ARG A 182 17.51 12.91 14.28
C ARG A 182 17.25 13.46 12.86
N GLY A 183 18.06 13.07 11.88
CA GLY A 183 17.85 13.52 10.50
C GLY A 183 16.54 13.04 9.88
N ILE A 184 16.11 11.81 10.20
CA ILE A 184 14.81 11.27 9.76
C ILE A 184 13.68 11.96 10.53
N PHE A 185 13.86 12.18 11.84
CA PHE A 185 12.90 12.92 12.65
C PHE A 185 12.65 14.33 12.12
N ASP A 186 13.71 15.08 11.84
CA ASP A 186 13.66 16.45 11.33
C ASP A 186 12.93 16.52 9.99
N LEU A 187 13.16 15.53 9.11
CA LEU A 187 12.49 15.41 7.81
C LEU A 187 11.00 15.05 7.95
N VAL A 188 10.67 14.05 8.78
CA VAL A 188 9.29 13.62 9.03
C VAL A 188 8.48 14.77 9.65
N LEU A 189 9.06 15.53 10.57
CA LEU A 189 8.41 16.68 11.18
C LEU A 189 8.20 17.82 10.16
N GLY A 190 9.19 18.09 9.30
CA GLY A 190 9.06 19.07 8.21
C GLY A 190 7.96 18.70 7.21
N LEU A 191 7.83 17.41 6.87
CA LEU A 191 6.80 16.92 5.96
C LEU A 191 5.40 17.00 6.59
N ASN A 192 5.25 16.60 7.86
CA ASN A 192 3.99 16.78 8.58
C ASN A 192 3.60 18.26 8.72
N ARG A 193 4.54 19.18 9.00
CA ARG A 193 4.25 20.64 9.01
C ARG A 193 3.64 21.11 7.71
N TRP A 194 4.22 20.71 6.59
CA TRP A 194 3.71 21.05 5.28
C TRP A 194 2.31 20.48 5.05
N VAL A 195 2.07 19.20 5.36
CA VAL A 195 0.73 18.56 5.25
C VAL A 195 -0.31 19.33 6.08
N TYR A 196 -0.03 19.67 7.34
CA TYR A 196 -0.97 20.38 8.19
C TYR A 196 -1.24 21.82 7.74
N ARG A 197 -0.27 22.50 7.10
CA ARG A 197 -0.51 23.79 6.43
C ARG A 197 -1.47 23.64 5.27
N VAL A 198 -1.32 22.58 4.47
CA VAL A 198 -2.24 22.28 3.35
C VAL A 198 -3.64 21.98 3.86
N VAL A 199 -3.76 21.14 4.90
CA VAL A 199 -5.06 20.82 5.51
C VAL A 199 -5.75 22.07 6.05
N ALA A 200 -5.02 22.95 6.76
CA ALA A 200 -5.57 24.20 7.26
C ALA A 200 -6.00 25.14 6.13
N TYR A 201 -5.26 25.19 5.02
CA TYR A 201 -5.61 25.98 3.85
C TYR A 201 -6.86 25.43 3.13
N ALA A 202 -6.90 24.11 2.92
CA ALA A 202 -8.02 23.39 2.32
C ALA A 202 -9.31 23.51 3.16
N ALA A 203 -9.19 23.45 4.49
CA ALA A 203 -10.28 23.65 5.43
C ALA A 203 -10.65 25.13 5.66
N LEU A 204 -10.10 26.04 4.84
CA LEU A 204 -10.39 27.48 4.82
C LEU A 204 -10.03 28.21 6.13
N MET A 205 -9.08 27.67 6.89
CA MET A 205 -8.66 28.22 8.19
C MET A 205 -7.60 29.32 8.04
N THR A 206 -6.94 29.42 6.89
CA THR A 206 -5.96 30.47 6.56
C THR A 206 -6.04 30.83 5.08
N ASP A 207 -5.91 32.12 4.74
CA ASP A 207 -5.81 32.62 3.36
C ASP A 207 -4.39 32.58 2.77
N GLU A 208 -3.39 32.32 3.59
CA GLU A 208 -2.00 32.23 3.17
C GLU A 208 -1.72 30.90 2.45
N TYR A 209 -1.27 30.98 1.19
CA TYR A 209 -0.95 29.80 0.38
C TYR A 209 0.23 29.03 0.98
N PRO A 210 0.13 27.69 1.19
CA PRO A 210 1.19 26.92 1.81
C PRO A 210 2.47 26.92 0.96
N PRO A 211 3.62 27.37 1.50
CA PRO A 211 4.87 27.37 0.75
C PRO A 211 5.40 25.95 0.53
N PHE A 212 5.98 25.68 -0.64
CA PHE A 212 6.68 24.42 -0.95
C PHE A 212 8.05 24.34 -0.27
N ARG A 213 8.07 24.44 1.06
CA ARG A 213 9.28 24.30 1.88
C ARG A 213 9.05 23.35 3.04
N LEU A 214 10.06 22.53 3.31
CA LEU A 214 10.09 21.63 4.46
C LEU A 214 10.86 22.32 5.59
N ASP A 215 10.13 22.88 6.55
CA ASP A 215 10.75 23.48 7.72
C ASP A 215 11.15 22.36 8.70
N MET A 216 12.42 21.93 8.62
CA MET A 216 12.96 20.81 9.40
C MET A 216 13.26 21.19 10.87
N GLY A 217 13.23 20.20 11.77
CA GLY A 217 13.64 20.35 13.19
C GLY A 217 12.49 20.58 14.17
N GLU A 218 12.73 20.43 15.48
CA GLU A 218 11.69 20.42 16.56
C GLU A 218 10.80 21.67 16.65
N ARG A 219 11.34 22.85 16.29
CA ARG A 219 10.64 24.15 16.32
C ARG A 219 10.70 24.83 14.96
N GLU A 220 9.72 25.67 14.69
CA GLU A 220 9.66 26.49 13.49
C GLU A 220 10.70 27.62 13.60
N PRO A 221 11.50 27.91 12.55
CA PRO A 221 12.49 28.99 12.60
C PRO A 221 11.80 30.35 12.75
N ALA A 222 12.15 31.10 13.80
CA ALA A 222 11.73 32.48 13.93
C ALA A 222 12.37 33.31 12.81
N VAL A 223 11.56 33.91 11.95
CA VAL A 223 12.05 34.87 10.96
C VAL A 223 12.45 36.13 11.72
N LEU A 224 13.75 36.34 11.90
CA LEU A 224 14.29 37.63 12.31
C LEU A 224 14.42 38.47 11.05
N GLU A 225 13.43 39.31 10.75
CA GLU A 225 13.64 40.41 9.80
C GLU A 225 14.61 41.41 10.43
N LEU A 226 15.87 41.37 10.02
CA LEU A 226 16.76 42.52 10.13
C LEU A 226 16.20 43.58 9.18
N GLY A 227 15.36 44.46 9.74
CA GLY A 227 14.80 45.60 9.02
C GLY A 227 15.90 46.35 8.28
N SER A 228 15.63 46.65 7.01
CA SER A 228 16.47 47.44 6.12
C SER A 228 16.85 48.78 6.75
N GLY A 229 18.02 48.83 7.37
CA GLY A 229 18.60 50.03 7.95
C GLY A 229 20.08 49.78 8.19
N ARG A 230 20.92 50.40 7.36
CA ARG A 230 22.37 50.45 7.59
C ARG A 230 22.59 51.28 8.86
N PHE A 231 22.79 50.63 10.00
CA PHE A 231 23.21 51.29 11.22
C PHE A 231 24.70 51.02 11.45
N ASP A 232 25.48 52.09 11.39
CA ASP A 232 26.85 52.13 11.87
C ASP A 232 26.81 51.99 13.41
N VAL A 233 27.49 50.99 13.95
CA VAL A 233 27.43 50.69 15.40
C VAL A 233 28.38 51.64 16.12
N GLY A 234 27.93 52.88 16.30
CA GLY A 234 28.51 53.87 17.19
C GLY A 234 27.51 54.23 18.30
N SER A 235 27.74 53.67 19.49
CA SER A 235 27.18 54.10 20.79
C SER A 235 25.66 54.17 20.95
N VAL A 236 25.07 53.17 21.58
CA VAL A 236 23.87 53.38 22.42
C VAL A 236 24.13 52.74 23.78
N HIS A 237 24.12 53.58 24.82
CA HIS A 237 24.18 53.16 26.22
C HIS A 237 22.98 52.27 26.55
N ALA A 238 23.25 51.05 27.01
CA ALA A 238 22.25 50.20 27.65
C ALA A 238 21.98 50.75 29.05
N VAL A 239 20.71 51.04 29.34
CA VAL A 239 20.20 51.22 30.70
C VAL A 239 20.11 49.84 31.34
N ASP A 240 20.73 49.65 32.51
CA ASP A 240 20.72 48.40 33.27
C ASP A 240 19.30 47.99 33.71
N PRO A 241 18.84 46.76 33.43
CA PRO A 241 17.71 46.18 34.13
C PRO A 241 18.14 45.53 35.46
N ALA A 242 17.29 45.67 36.48
CA ALA A 242 17.48 45.15 37.83
C ALA A 242 17.78 43.63 37.89
N PRO A 243 18.54 43.13 38.89
CA PRO A 243 19.05 41.77 38.88
C PRO A 243 17.92 40.76 39.12
N THR A 244 17.57 40.02 38.06
CA THR A 244 16.83 38.76 38.18
C THR A 244 17.85 37.64 38.36
N VAL A 245 17.75 36.88 39.44
CA VAL A 245 18.65 35.75 39.72
C VAL A 245 18.56 34.73 38.57
N ALA A 246 19.64 34.62 37.80
CA ALA A 246 19.76 33.64 36.72
C ALA A 246 19.92 32.22 37.31
N PRO A 247 19.22 31.21 36.78
CA PRO A 247 19.49 29.82 37.13
C PRO A 247 20.93 29.43 36.72
N PRO A 248 21.57 28.49 37.43
CA PRO A 248 22.97 28.13 37.18
C PRO A 248 23.17 27.65 35.73
N PRO A 249 24.32 27.98 35.11
CA PRO A 249 24.59 27.63 33.73
C PRO A 249 24.57 26.11 33.56
N GLN A 250 23.69 25.62 32.68
CA GLN A 250 23.71 24.22 32.27
C GLN A 250 25.03 23.93 31.56
N PRO A 251 25.68 22.78 31.82
CA PRO A 251 26.88 22.39 31.11
C PRO A 251 26.61 22.34 29.59
N PRO A 252 27.56 22.74 28.73
CA PRO A 252 27.37 22.75 27.31
C PRO A 252 26.95 21.36 26.82
N ALA A 253 25.80 21.30 26.13
CA ALA A 253 25.30 20.07 25.55
C ALA A 253 26.38 19.46 24.63
N PRO A 254 26.68 18.15 24.75
CA PRO A 254 27.68 17.53 23.89
C PRO A 254 27.31 17.75 22.41
N PRO A 255 28.29 17.99 21.52
CA PRO A 255 28.01 18.26 20.13
C PRO A 255 27.18 17.11 19.55
N ALA A 256 25.99 17.45 19.03
CA ALA A 256 25.13 16.50 18.36
C ALA A 256 25.88 15.91 17.17
N ARG A 257 26.41 14.70 17.31
CA ARG A 257 27.07 13.98 16.21
C ARG A 257 26.02 13.71 15.12
N ARG A 258 25.98 14.58 14.12
CA ARG A 258 25.19 14.40 12.90
C ARG A 258 25.81 13.24 12.13
N MET A 259 25.02 12.21 11.82
CA MET A 259 25.44 11.19 10.85
C MET A 259 25.68 11.90 9.52
N GLY A 260 26.82 11.64 8.88
CA GLY A 260 27.07 12.13 7.52
C GLY A 260 26.00 11.59 6.57
N ALA A 261 25.59 12.40 5.58
CA ALA A 261 24.51 12.08 4.64
C ALA A 261 24.67 10.68 4.01
N GLY A 262 25.90 10.25 3.71
CA GLY A 262 26.17 8.91 3.17
C GLY A 262 25.78 7.75 4.10
N ARG A 263 25.88 7.90 5.42
CA ARG A 263 25.44 6.87 6.37
C ARG A 263 23.92 6.80 6.48
N VAL A 264 23.24 7.94 6.33
CA VAL A 264 21.77 7.99 6.28
C VAL A 264 21.28 7.30 5.00
N VAL A 265 21.90 7.61 3.86
CA VAL A 265 21.58 6.97 2.58
C VAL A 265 21.82 5.45 2.64
N ALA A 266 22.96 5.00 3.16
CA ALA A 266 23.26 3.57 3.29
C ALA A 266 22.26 2.83 4.21
N LEU A 267 21.83 3.47 5.30
CA LEU A 267 20.82 2.91 6.21
C LEU A 267 19.44 2.83 5.55
N VAL A 268 19.02 3.88 4.83
CA VAL A 268 17.75 3.89 4.10
C VAL A 268 17.76 2.82 3.00
N LEU A 269 18.82 2.77 2.19
CA LEU A 269 18.95 1.79 1.11
C LEU A 269 18.97 0.36 1.66
N GLY A 270 19.75 0.11 2.71
CA GLY A 270 19.79 -1.19 3.38
C GLY A 270 18.43 -1.61 3.95
N SER A 271 17.66 -0.66 4.50
CA SER A 271 16.33 -0.95 5.05
C SER A 271 15.30 -1.26 3.96
N ILE A 272 15.35 -0.56 2.82
CA ILE A 272 14.48 -0.82 1.66
C ILE A 272 14.77 -2.21 1.09
N VAL A 273 16.06 -2.53 0.88
CA VAL A 273 16.48 -3.85 0.42
C VAL A 273 16.04 -4.93 1.41
N ALA A 274 16.22 -4.72 2.72
CA ALA A 274 15.78 -5.68 3.74
C ALA A 274 14.29 -5.99 3.64
N LEU A 275 13.44 -4.97 3.48
CA LEU A 275 11.99 -5.12 3.46
C LEU A 275 11.50 -5.85 2.20
N GLY A 276 12.02 -5.45 1.03
CA GLY A 276 11.70 -6.14 -0.23
C GLY A 276 12.16 -7.60 -0.20
N SER A 277 13.38 -7.83 0.27
CA SER A 277 13.95 -9.17 0.42
C SER A 277 13.19 -10.05 1.41
N PHE A 278 12.72 -9.49 2.52
CA PHE A 278 11.86 -10.21 3.46
C PHE A 278 10.53 -10.64 2.81
N GLY A 279 9.91 -9.75 2.03
CA GLY A 279 8.70 -10.07 1.27
C GLY A 279 8.90 -11.25 0.30
N LEU A 280 10.03 -11.27 -0.42
CA LEU A 280 10.40 -12.38 -1.29
C LEU A 280 10.57 -13.69 -0.52
N VAL A 281 11.32 -13.68 0.60
CA VAL A 281 11.49 -14.88 1.43
C VAL A 281 10.16 -15.38 1.98
N ALA A 282 9.32 -14.49 2.50
CA ALA A 282 8.01 -14.85 3.03
C ALA A 282 7.07 -15.40 1.94
N GLY A 283 7.04 -14.78 0.77
CA GLY A 283 6.26 -15.24 -0.38
C GLY A 283 6.71 -16.60 -0.90
N GLY A 284 8.01 -16.81 -1.08
CA GLY A 284 8.55 -18.10 -1.49
C GLY A 284 8.34 -19.19 -0.42
N ALA A 285 8.45 -18.85 0.88
CA ALA A 285 8.15 -19.79 1.95
C ALA A 285 6.66 -20.18 1.97
N ALA A 286 5.75 -19.22 1.77
CA ALA A 286 4.33 -19.50 1.64
C ALA A 286 4.03 -20.39 0.43
N ALA A 287 4.67 -20.15 -0.72
CA ALA A 287 4.55 -21.00 -1.90
C ALA A 287 5.01 -22.44 -1.61
N LEU A 288 6.13 -22.65 -0.91
CA LEU A 288 6.57 -23.99 -0.49
C LEU A 288 5.62 -24.65 0.52
N ILE A 289 4.97 -23.87 1.38
CA ILE A 289 3.96 -24.41 2.30
C ILE A 289 2.76 -24.90 1.50
N VAL A 290 2.24 -24.09 0.57
CA VAL A 290 1.14 -24.49 -0.33
C VAL A 290 1.53 -25.74 -1.11
N ASP A 291 2.70 -25.74 -1.75
CA ASP A 291 3.26 -26.88 -2.48
C ASP A 291 3.25 -28.18 -1.66
N ARG A 292 3.68 -28.12 -0.39
CA ARG A 292 3.77 -29.31 0.46
C ARG A 292 2.47 -29.74 1.13
N THR A 293 1.51 -28.82 1.28
CA THR A 293 0.28 -29.09 2.05
C THR A 293 -0.93 -29.34 1.17
N GLN A 294 -0.95 -28.77 -0.03
CA GLN A 294 -2.09 -28.86 -0.96
C GLN A 294 -1.87 -29.88 -2.09
N ARG A 295 -0.65 -30.42 -2.26
CA ARG A 295 -0.41 -31.52 -3.20
C ARG A 295 -1.10 -32.79 -2.72
N ASP A 296 -1.79 -33.45 -3.64
CA ASP A 296 -2.35 -34.77 -3.39
C ASP A 296 -1.28 -35.87 -3.41
N SER A 297 -1.67 -37.12 -3.14
CA SER A 297 -0.74 -38.27 -3.15
C SER A 297 -0.17 -38.59 -4.53
N GLY A 298 -0.80 -38.09 -5.61
CA GLY A 298 -0.30 -38.18 -6.98
C GLY A 298 0.68 -37.06 -7.33
N GLY A 299 0.86 -36.08 -6.44
CA GLY A 299 1.73 -34.93 -6.67
C GLY A 299 1.06 -33.76 -7.35
N TYR A 300 -0.26 -33.77 -7.58
CA TYR A 300 -0.94 -32.69 -8.28
C TYR A 300 -1.45 -31.62 -7.31
N LEU A 301 -1.36 -30.35 -7.74
CA LEU A 301 -2.06 -29.22 -7.13
C LEU A 301 -3.41 -29.07 -7.84
N SER A 302 -4.49 -29.15 -7.07
CA SER A 302 -5.84 -29.19 -7.64
C SER A 302 -6.67 -27.97 -7.28
N SER A 303 -7.46 -27.54 -8.25
CA SER A 303 -8.43 -26.45 -8.10
C SER A 303 -9.67 -26.89 -7.31
N ALA A 304 -10.52 -25.93 -6.95
CA ALA A 304 -11.85 -26.22 -6.44
C ALA A 304 -12.69 -26.90 -7.54
N GLN A 305 -13.64 -27.74 -7.13
CA GLN A 305 -14.63 -28.29 -8.06
C GLN A 305 -15.62 -27.19 -8.42
N VAL A 306 -15.92 -27.07 -9.71
CA VAL A 306 -16.89 -26.11 -10.25
C VAL A 306 -17.93 -26.91 -11.02
N GLU A 307 -19.20 -26.64 -10.75
CA GLU A 307 -20.33 -27.23 -11.45
C GLU A 307 -20.65 -26.42 -12.71
N PHE A 308 -20.74 -27.11 -13.84
CA PHE A 308 -21.08 -26.51 -15.13
C PHE A 308 -22.41 -27.08 -15.60
N SER A 309 -23.35 -26.20 -15.93
CA SER A 309 -24.68 -26.59 -16.43
C SER A 309 -25.06 -25.73 -17.63
N SER A 310 -25.53 -26.35 -18.70
CA SER A 310 -25.97 -25.68 -19.92
C SER A 310 -27.13 -26.42 -20.57
N ASP A 311 -28.08 -25.65 -21.12
CA ASP A 311 -29.19 -26.19 -21.92
C ASP A 311 -28.77 -26.53 -23.38
N GLN A 312 -27.55 -26.18 -23.79
CA GLN A 312 -27.00 -26.43 -25.12
C GLN A 312 -26.45 -27.87 -25.26
N TYR A 313 -25.91 -28.19 -26.44
CA TYR A 313 -25.34 -29.52 -26.72
C TYR A 313 -23.92 -29.71 -26.16
N ALA A 314 -23.20 -28.61 -25.90
CA ALA A 314 -21.85 -28.67 -25.36
C ALA A 314 -21.53 -27.44 -24.50
N ILE A 315 -20.62 -27.63 -23.55
CA ILE A 315 -19.96 -26.57 -22.81
C ILE A 315 -18.51 -26.51 -23.29
N VAL A 316 -18.08 -25.33 -23.73
CA VAL A 316 -16.73 -25.14 -24.28
C VAL A 316 -15.97 -24.16 -23.39
N GLY A 317 -14.86 -24.65 -22.85
CA GLY A 317 -13.85 -23.81 -22.21
C GLY A 317 -12.84 -23.33 -23.26
N THR A 318 -12.94 -22.07 -23.65
CA THR A 318 -11.94 -21.38 -24.47
C THR A 318 -11.03 -20.54 -23.58
N GLY A 319 -9.79 -20.27 -24.03
CA GLY A 319 -8.88 -19.36 -23.32
C GLY A 319 -7.88 -20.02 -22.37
N LEU A 320 -7.63 -21.34 -22.49
CA LEU A 320 -6.32 -21.87 -22.07
C LEU A 320 -5.28 -21.45 -23.12
N ASP A 321 -4.86 -20.20 -23.01
CA ASP A 321 -3.65 -19.74 -23.68
C ASP A 321 -2.46 -20.18 -22.83
N ILE A 322 -1.82 -21.27 -23.26
CA ILE A 322 -0.59 -21.76 -22.64
C ILE A 322 0.54 -21.07 -23.40
N ASP A 323 0.71 -19.78 -23.11
CA ASP A 323 1.89 -19.00 -23.48
C ASP A 323 2.74 -18.83 -22.23
N THR A 324 3.73 -19.69 -22.09
CA THR A 324 4.66 -19.53 -20.99
C THR A 324 5.71 -18.52 -21.47
N ASP A 325 5.63 -17.28 -20.98
CA ASP A 325 6.60 -16.17 -21.16
C ASP A 325 8.00 -16.51 -20.57
N VAL A 326 8.44 -17.76 -20.72
CA VAL A 326 9.72 -18.28 -20.27
C VAL A 326 10.71 -18.25 -21.42
N PRO A 327 12.00 -18.00 -21.14
CA PRO A 327 13.03 -18.05 -22.17
C PRO A 327 13.02 -19.39 -22.92
N ASP A 328 13.33 -19.39 -24.22
CA ASP A 328 13.32 -20.55 -25.14
C ASP A 328 14.04 -21.83 -24.65
N TRP A 329 14.89 -21.72 -23.63
CA TRP A 329 15.58 -22.86 -23.00
C TRP A 329 14.77 -23.56 -21.89
N VAL A 330 13.58 -23.04 -21.53
CA VAL A 330 12.64 -23.64 -20.57
C VAL A 330 11.45 -24.17 -21.35
N GLN A 331 11.21 -25.48 -21.29
CA GLN A 331 10.05 -26.10 -21.95
C GLN A 331 8.82 -26.00 -21.03
N VAL A 332 7.62 -25.83 -21.62
CA VAL A 332 6.35 -25.81 -20.86
C VAL A 332 6.17 -27.03 -19.98
N ARG A 333 6.59 -28.21 -20.46
CA ARG A 333 6.53 -29.45 -19.66
C ARG A 333 7.33 -29.35 -18.37
N ASP A 334 8.44 -28.61 -18.37
CA ASP A 334 9.27 -28.41 -17.17
C ASP A 334 8.63 -27.39 -16.20
N VAL A 335 7.61 -26.65 -16.66
CA VAL A 335 6.87 -25.63 -15.91
C VAL A 335 5.57 -26.18 -15.35
N ILE A 336 4.68 -26.68 -16.22
CA ILE A 336 3.32 -27.11 -15.88
C ILE A 336 3.27 -28.60 -15.55
N GLY A 337 4.15 -29.42 -16.17
CA GLY A 337 4.11 -30.86 -16.06
C GLY A 337 2.82 -31.44 -16.65
N GLU A 338 2.41 -32.59 -16.15
CA GLU A 338 1.18 -33.24 -16.57
C GLU A 338 -0.07 -32.55 -15.97
N VAL A 339 -1.10 -32.37 -16.78
CA VAL A 339 -2.39 -31.78 -16.37
C VAL A 339 -3.44 -32.88 -16.33
N GLN A 340 -4.24 -32.86 -15.27
CA GLN A 340 -5.31 -33.79 -15.03
C GLN A 340 -6.64 -33.04 -14.87
N ILE A 341 -7.63 -33.42 -15.65
CA ILE A 341 -9.02 -32.95 -15.52
C ILE A 341 -9.82 -34.10 -14.92
N ARG A 342 -10.34 -33.89 -13.70
CA ARG A 342 -11.30 -34.83 -13.11
C ARG A 342 -12.68 -34.24 -13.27
N PHE A 343 -13.62 -35.02 -13.75
CA PHE A 343 -14.99 -34.58 -13.95
C PHE A 343 -15.97 -35.63 -13.40
N ASP A 344 -17.07 -35.17 -12.83
CA ASP A 344 -18.17 -35.98 -12.32
C ASP A 344 -19.41 -35.68 -13.16
N ALA A 345 -19.97 -36.72 -13.76
CA ALA A 345 -21.16 -36.64 -14.61
C ALA A 345 -22.44 -37.11 -13.87
N GLY A 346 -22.36 -37.37 -12.56
CA GLY A 346 -23.45 -37.98 -11.79
C GLY A 346 -23.97 -39.27 -12.44
N ASP A 347 -25.28 -39.32 -12.68
CA ASP A 347 -25.96 -40.42 -13.37
C ASP A 347 -25.93 -40.30 -14.91
N GLY A 348 -25.47 -39.17 -15.45
CA GLY A 348 -25.33 -38.90 -16.88
C GLY A 348 -24.02 -39.46 -17.45
N ASP A 349 -24.00 -39.73 -18.75
CA ASP A 349 -22.77 -40.11 -19.47
C ASP A 349 -22.25 -38.90 -20.25
N VAL A 350 -21.17 -38.30 -19.75
CA VAL A 350 -20.57 -37.09 -20.32
C VAL A 350 -19.22 -37.43 -20.92
N PHE A 351 -19.00 -36.95 -22.14
CA PHE A 351 -17.73 -36.92 -22.81
C PHE A 351 -17.02 -35.60 -22.54
N VAL A 352 -15.74 -35.67 -22.15
CA VAL A 352 -14.83 -34.52 -22.05
C VAL A 352 -13.63 -34.76 -22.96
N GLY A 353 -13.40 -33.83 -23.88
CA GLY A 353 -12.30 -33.87 -24.84
C GLY A 353 -11.42 -32.62 -24.75
N VAL A 354 -10.11 -32.81 -24.89
CA VAL A 354 -9.10 -31.73 -24.95
C VAL A 354 -8.45 -31.77 -26.33
N ALA A 355 -8.43 -30.64 -27.02
CA ALA A 355 -7.82 -30.49 -28.35
C ALA A 355 -7.23 -29.09 -28.54
N ARG A 356 -6.37 -28.96 -29.57
CA ARG A 356 -5.94 -27.65 -30.05
C ARG A 356 -7.13 -26.91 -30.67
N GLU A 357 -7.17 -25.59 -30.49
CA GLU A 357 -8.26 -24.75 -30.98
C GLU A 357 -8.44 -24.84 -32.50
N SER A 358 -7.35 -24.92 -33.25
CA SER A 358 -7.39 -25.10 -34.71
C SER A 358 -8.12 -26.38 -35.13
N ASP A 359 -8.00 -27.43 -34.34
CA ASP A 359 -8.43 -28.77 -34.70
C ASP A 359 -9.89 -28.99 -34.30
N ALA A 360 -10.27 -28.44 -33.13
CA ALA A 360 -11.66 -28.45 -32.66
C ALA A 360 -12.56 -27.44 -33.41
N ALA A 361 -12.00 -26.37 -34.01
CA ALA A 361 -12.78 -25.32 -34.66
C ALA A 361 -13.75 -25.85 -35.72
N ALA A 362 -13.31 -26.82 -36.55
CA ALA A 362 -14.15 -27.41 -37.58
C ALA A 362 -15.30 -28.26 -37.00
N TYR A 363 -15.09 -28.88 -35.83
CA TYR A 363 -16.11 -29.66 -35.14
C TYR A 363 -17.14 -28.78 -34.43
N LEU A 364 -16.70 -27.64 -33.88
CA LEU A 364 -17.56 -26.64 -33.23
C LEU A 364 -18.33 -25.78 -34.24
N GLU A 365 -17.97 -25.82 -35.53
CA GLU A 365 -18.64 -25.05 -36.57
C GLU A 365 -20.10 -25.52 -36.77
N GLY A 366 -21.05 -24.69 -36.36
CA GLY A 366 -22.49 -24.98 -36.47
C GLY A 366 -23.07 -25.80 -35.30
N LEU A 367 -22.26 -26.22 -34.34
CA LEU A 367 -22.70 -26.84 -33.08
C LEU A 367 -23.31 -25.77 -32.15
N GLY A 368 -24.42 -26.09 -31.49
CA GLY A 368 -24.95 -25.25 -30.41
C GLY A 368 -24.19 -25.49 -29.10
N TYR A 369 -23.49 -24.49 -28.58
CA TYR A 369 -22.68 -24.62 -27.36
C TYR A 369 -22.64 -23.35 -26.52
N ASP A 370 -22.39 -23.52 -25.23
CA ASP A 370 -22.13 -22.41 -24.31
C ASP A 370 -20.63 -22.28 -24.03
N GLU A 371 -20.08 -21.11 -24.32
CA GLU A 371 -18.68 -20.78 -24.09
C GLU A 371 -18.48 -20.21 -22.68
N VAL A 372 -17.62 -20.80 -21.87
CA VAL A 372 -17.29 -20.29 -20.53
C VAL A 372 -16.46 -19.02 -20.67
N THR A 373 -17.01 -17.88 -20.23
CA THR A 373 -16.31 -16.57 -20.34
C THR A 373 -15.70 -16.09 -19.03
N ARG A 374 -16.25 -16.51 -17.89
CA ARG A 374 -15.77 -16.13 -16.55
C ARG A 374 -16.23 -17.13 -15.51
N ILE A 375 -15.33 -17.44 -14.58
CA ILE A 375 -15.60 -18.21 -13.36
C ILE A 375 -15.34 -17.29 -12.17
N SER A 376 -16.30 -17.13 -11.25
CA SER A 376 -16.17 -16.30 -10.05
C SER A 376 -16.70 -17.05 -8.82
N GLY A 377 -15.81 -17.78 -8.14
CA GLY A 377 -16.25 -18.71 -7.09
C GLY A 377 -17.03 -19.86 -7.74
N ASP A 378 -18.28 -20.04 -7.33
CA ASP A 378 -19.17 -21.08 -7.85
C ASP A 378 -20.04 -20.59 -9.03
N ASP A 379 -20.04 -19.28 -9.32
CA ASP A 379 -20.82 -18.71 -10.42
C ASP A 379 -20.04 -18.75 -11.75
N VAL A 380 -20.64 -19.38 -12.78
CA VAL A 380 -20.10 -19.45 -14.14
C VAL A 380 -20.93 -18.60 -15.10
N THR A 381 -20.26 -17.76 -15.90
CA THR A 381 -20.91 -16.94 -16.93
C THR A 381 -20.61 -17.47 -18.33
N TYR A 382 -21.67 -17.73 -19.09
CA TYR A 382 -21.60 -18.28 -20.43
C TYR A 382 -21.86 -17.24 -21.53
N ARG A 383 -21.27 -17.47 -22.71
CA ARG A 383 -21.68 -16.86 -23.97
C ARG A 383 -22.28 -17.95 -24.84
N GLU A 384 -23.55 -17.80 -25.14
CA GLU A 384 -24.28 -18.75 -25.99
C GLU A 384 -23.88 -18.62 -27.46
N HIS A 385 -23.60 -19.75 -28.09
CA HIS A 385 -23.44 -19.90 -29.53
C HIS A 385 -24.54 -20.82 -30.04
N SER A 386 -25.50 -20.26 -30.77
CA SER A 386 -26.63 -21.03 -31.29
C SER A 386 -26.21 -21.92 -32.46
N GLY A 387 -26.70 -23.16 -32.46
CA GLY A 387 -26.40 -24.13 -33.51
C GLY A 387 -27.30 -25.36 -33.42
N THR A 388 -26.87 -26.47 -34.03
CA THR A 388 -27.60 -27.75 -34.03
C THR A 388 -26.88 -28.81 -33.23
N ALA A 389 -27.51 -29.98 -33.09
CA ALA A 389 -26.88 -31.17 -32.53
C ALA A 389 -25.57 -31.52 -33.27
N PRO A 390 -24.60 -32.17 -32.59
CA PRO A 390 -23.34 -32.58 -33.20
C PRO A 390 -23.58 -33.52 -34.39
N ALA A 391 -22.88 -33.27 -35.51
CA ALA A 391 -23.02 -34.05 -36.74
C ALA A 391 -22.45 -35.47 -36.61
N THR A 392 -21.51 -35.65 -35.68
CA THR A 392 -20.81 -36.90 -35.41
C THR A 392 -20.58 -37.04 -33.91
N GLU A 393 -20.53 -38.30 -33.44
CA GLU A 393 -20.21 -38.59 -32.05
C GLU A 393 -18.84 -38.03 -31.67
N PRO A 394 -18.72 -37.40 -30.49
CA PRO A 394 -17.48 -36.76 -30.08
C PRO A 394 -16.34 -37.77 -29.87
N ALA A 395 -16.65 -38.93 -29.29
CA ALA A 395 -15.67 -39.99 -29.05
C ALA A 395 -15.12 -40.65 -30.33
N ALA A 396 -15.81 -40.47 -31.46
CA ALA A 396 -15.39 -41.01 -32.76
C ALA A 396 -14.41 -40.10 -33.52
N GLN A 397 -14.07 -38.93 -32.97
CA GLN A 397 -13.16 -37.99 -33.61
C GLN A 397 -11.71 -38.25 -33.21
N ASP A 398 -10.80 -38.28 -34.18
CA ASP A 398 -9.38 -38.58 -33.95
C ASP A 398 -8.52 -37.34 -33.63
N PHE A 399 -9.10 -36.13 -33.66
CA PHE A 399 -8.36 -34.89 -33.41
C PHE A 399 -8.18 -34.58 -31.92
N TRP A 400 -8.88 -35.29 -31.04
CA TRP A 400 -8.73 -35.10 -29.60
C TRP A 400 -7.36 -35.58 -29.15
N THR A 401 -6.64 -34.70 -28.45
CA THR A 401 -5.37 -35.05 -27.83
C THR A 401 -5.58 -35.97 -26.62
N ALA A 402 -6.66 -35.73 -25.88
CA ALA A 402 -7.07 -36.57 -24.77
C ALA A 402 -8.59 -36.58 -24.63
N THR A 403 -9.17 -37.74 -24.32
CA THR A 403 -10.62 -37.90 -24.11
C THR A 403 -10.92 -38.75 -22.88
N GLY A 404 -12.05 -38.47 -22.25
CA GLY A 404 -12.67 -39.33 -21.24
C GLY A 404 -14.17 -39.33 -21.43
N SER A 405 -14.82 -40.47 -21.24
CA SER A 405 -16.28 -40.58 -21.19
C SER A 405 -16.68 -41.58 -20.11
N GLY A 406 -17.80 -41.30 -19.45
CA GLY A 406 -18.37 -42.21 -18.46
C GLY A 406 -19.35 -41.52 -17.52
N THR A 407 -19.89 -42.34 -16.63
CA THR A 407 -20.75 -41.91 -15.52
C THR A 407 -19.91 -41.67 -14.25
N GLY A 408 -20.39 -40.79 -13.36
CA GLY A 408 -19.71 -40.43 -12.12
C GLY A 408 -18.29 -39.87 -12.31
N ASP A 409 -17.41 -40.10 -11.34
CA ASP A 409 -16.03 -39.63 -11.33
C ASP A 409 -15.17 -40.27 -12.43
N GLN A 410 -14.73 -39.45 -13.37
CA GLN A 410 -13.77 -39.79 -14.42
C GLN A 410 -12.52 -38.93 -14.32
N THR A 411 -11.42 -39.45 -14.85
CA THR A 411 -10.12 -38.74 -14.84
C THR A 411 -9.50 -38.79 -16.22
N LEU A 412 -9.23 -37.61 -16.76
CA LEU A 412 -8.52 -37.38 -18.00
C LEU A 412 -7.16 -36.77 -17.70
N THR A 413 -6.11 -37.24 -18.37
CA THR A 413 -4.75 -36.75 -18.18
C THR A 413 -4.13 -36.41 -19.53
N PHE A 414 -3.43 -35.29 -19.63
CA PHE A 414 -2.72 -34.87 -20.84
C PHE A 414 -1.48 -34.02 -20.50
N GLU A 415 -0.49 -34.05 -21.38
CA GLU A 415 0.67 -33.17 -21.31
C GLU A 415 0.43 -31.94 -22.21
N PRO A 416 0.26 -30.74 -21.64
CA PRO A 416 0.05 -29.54 -22.44
C PRO A 416 1.32 -29.15 -23.22
N GLU A 417 1.12 -28.76 -24.48
CA GLU A 417 2.14 -28.13 -25.31
C GLU A 417 1.83 -26.63 -25.47
N ASP A 418 2.83 -25.85 -25.92
CA ASP A 418 2.62 -24.44 -26.27
C ASP A 418 1.51 -24.28 -27.31
N GLY A 419 0.57 -23.38 -27.03
CA GLY A 419 -0.52 -23.00 -27.91
C GLY A 419 -1.87 -22.82 -27.21
N ARG A 420 -2.90 -22.64 -28.05
CA ARG A 420 -4.27 -22.42 -27.60
C ARG A 420 -5.04 -23.73 -27.57
N TRP A 421 -5.58 -24.03 -26.40
CA TRP A 421 -6.31 -25.26 -26.13
C TRP A 421 -7.78 -24.98 -25.86
N VAL A 422 -8.60 -25.96 -26.20
CA VAL A 422 -10.03 -25.98 -25.91
C VAL A 422 -10.36 -27.27 -25.18
N VAL A 423 -11.22 -27.14 -24.17
CA VAL A 423 -11.85 -28.27 -23.50
C VAL A 423 -13.32 -28.26 -23.85
N VAL A 424 -13.84 -29.39 -24.30
CA VAL A 424 -15.25 -29.55 -24.67
C VAL A 424 -15.86 -30.62 -23.80
N ALA A 425 -16.95 -30.28 -23.10
CA ALA A 425 -17.79 -31.21 -22.37
C ALA A 425 -19.15 -31.32 -23.05
N MET A 426 -19.63 -32.55 -23.28
CA MET A 426 -20.94 -32.80 -23.88
C MET A 426 -21.47 -34.17 -23.48
N ASN A 427 -22.77 -34.41 -23.61
CA ASN A 427 -23.31 -35.74 -23.41
C ASN A 427 -22.73 -36.72 -24.44
N ALA A 428 -22.40 -37.94 -24.02
CA ALA A 428 -21.74 -38.94 -24.88
C ALA A 428 -22.61 -39.34 -26.08
N ASP A 429 -23.94 -39.22 -25.96
CA ASP A 429 -24.92 -39.46 -27.03
C ASP A 429 -25.17 -38.24 -27.94
N GLY A 430 -24.55 -37.09 -27.64
CA GLY A 430 -24.76 -35.83 -28.36
C GLY A 430 -26.08 -35.12 -28.03
N GLY A 431 -26.76 -35.52 -26.95
CA GLY A 431 -27.98 -34.87 -26.46
C GLY A 431 -27.73 -33.47 -25.88
N ALA A 432 -28.77 -32.62 -25.89
CA ALA A 432 -28.75 -31.32 -25.23
C ALA A 432 -28.95 -31.44 -23.71
N GLY A 433 -28.48 -30.44 -22.95
CA GLY A 433 -28.56 -30.44 -21.48
C GLY A 433 -27.33 -31.11 -20.88
N VAL A 434 -26.25 -30.36 -20.75
CA VAL A 434 -24.97 -30.85 -20.21
C VAL A 434 -24.84 -30.38 -18.76
N ASP A 435 -24.64 -31.33 -17.86
CA ASP A 435 -24.39 -31.09 -16.44
C ASP A 435 -23.15 -31.88 -16.02
N VAL A 436 -22.11 -31.18 -15.57
CA VAL A 436 -20.81 -31.78 -15.24
C VAL A 436 -20.07 -30.95 -14.21
N GLY A 437 -19.61 -31.61 -13.14
CA GLY A 437 -18.73 -31.02 -12.15
C GLY A 437 -17.28 -31.27 -12.53
N ALA A 438 -16.47 -30.25 -12.78
CA ALA A 438 -15.07 -30.42 -13.18
C ALA A 438 -14.08 -29.75 -12.22
N ARG A 439 -12.92 -30.39 -12.06
CA ARG A 439 -11.75 -29.83 -11.38
C ARG A 439 -10.49 -30.08 -12.21
N VAL A 440 -9.63 -29.08 -12.28
CA VAL A 440 -8.33 -29.17 -12.94
C VAL A 440 -7.24 -29.33 -11.89
N ALA A 441 -6.29 -30.21 -12.14
CA ALA A 441 -5.11 -30.42 -11.33
C ALA A 441 -3.86 -30.44 -12.21
N ALA A 442 -2.74 -29.90 -11.72
CA ALA A 442 -1.49 -29.85 -12.46
C ALA A 442 -0.30 -30.22 -11.56
N GLU A 443 0.72 -30.84 -12.14
CA GLU A 443 1.92 -31.26 -11.40
C GLU A 443 2.79 -30.05 -11.02
N LEU A 444 2.90 -29.01 -11.85
CA LEU A 444 3.70 -27.81 -11.57
C LEU A 444 5.11 -28.10 -11.00
N PRO A 445 5.97 -28.85 -11.69
CA PRO A 445 7.29 -29.27 -11.18
C PRO A 445 8.25 -28.10 -10.93
N VAL A 446 8.04 -26.96 -11.60
CA VAL A 446 8.85 -25.75 -11.40
C VAL A 446 8.61 -25.06 -10.07
N LEU A 447 7.42 -25.22 -9.47
CA LEU A 447 6.98 -24.45 -8.31
C LEU A 447 7.95 -24.51 -7.12
N PRO A 448 8.47 -25.69 -6.69
CA PRO A 448 9.46 -25.75 -5.62
C PRO A 448 10.77 -25.04 -5.98
N TRP A 449 11.24 -25.15 -7.23
CA TRP A 449 12.46 -24.50 -7.68
C TRP A 449 12.31 -22.98 -7.77
N ALA A 450 11.21 -22.50 -8.35
CA ALA A 450 10.87 -21.09 -8.41
C ALA A 450 10.80 -20.50 -6.99
N ALA A 451 10.10 -21.17 -6.06
CA ALA A 451 10.02 -20.72 -4.68
C ALA A 451 11.39 -20.69 -3.99
N LEU A 452 12.26 -21.68 -4.21
CA LEU A 452 13.63 -21.70 -3.70
C LEU A 452 14.50 -20.59 -4.29
N ILE A 453 14.37 -20.29 -5.58
CA ILE A 453 15.08 -19.17 -6.24
C ILE A 453 14.62 -17.85 -5.62
N VAL A 454 13.31 -17.64 -5.47
CA VAL A 454 12.74 -16.45 -4.83
C VAL A 454 13.24 -16.29 -3.39
N ILE A 455 13.28 -17.37 -2.61
CA ILE A 455 13.86 -17.38 -1.26
C ILE A 455 15.35 -17.07 -1.31
N GLY A 456 16.11 -17.64 -2.25
CA GLY A 456 17.54 -17.44 -2.40
C GLY A 456 17.89 -15.99 -2.73
N VAL A 457 17.19 -15.39 -3.70
CA VAL A 457 17.32 -13.97 -4.07
C VAL A 457 16.95 -13.08 -2.89
N GLY A 458 15.85 -13.38 -2.19
CA GLY A 458 15.45 -12.70 -0.96
C GLY A 458 16.54 -12.82 0.12
N GLY A 459 17.05 -14.01 0.40
CA GLY A 459 18.11 -14.26 1.37
C GLY A 459 19.40 -13.51 1.05
N PHE A 460 19.82 -13.50 -0.21
CA PHE A 460 20.99 -12.73 -0.66
C PHE A 460 20.79 -11.22 -0.47
N GLY A 461 19.61 -10.71 -0.80
CA GLY A 461 19.28 -9.30 -0.55
C GLY A 461 19.25 -8.95 0.94
N LEU A 462 18.79 -9.86 1.82
CA LEU A 462 18.89 -9.69 3.28
C LEU A 462 20.36 -9.61 3.74
N LEU A 463 21.27 -10.37 3.14
CA LEU A 463 22.71 -10.29 3.44
C LEU A 463 23.30 -8.95 3.00
N ILE A 464 22.95 -8.45 1.80
CA ILE A 464 23.36 -7.13 1.32
C ILE A 464 22.82 -6.03 2.26
N ALA A 465 21.55 -6.11 2.62
CA ALA A 465 20.93 -5.18 3.54
C ALA A 465 21.64 -5.17 4.91
N ALA A 466 21.91 -6.35 5.46
CA ALA A 466 22.64 -6.50 6.72
C ALA A 466 24.04 -5.88 6.63
N LEU A 467 24.75 -6.06 5.51
CA LEU A 467 26.06 -5.45 5.26
C LEU A 467 25.97 -3.92 5.18
N LEU A 468 25.01 -3.37 4.44
CA LEU A 468 24.82 -1.92 4.31
C LEU A 468 24.48 -1.27 5.66
N ILE A 469 23.59 -1.88 6.41
CA ILE A 469 23.22 -1.42 7.76
C ILE A 469 24.42 -1.54 8.69
N TYR A 470 25.15 -2.66 8.66
CA TYR A 470 26.37 -2.86 9.46
C TYR A 470 27.43 -1.79 9.16
N LEU A 471 27.70 -1.50 7.88
CA LEU A 471 28.67 -0.47 7.48
C LEU A 471 28.21 0.94 7.86
N ALA A 472 26.91 1.23 7.79
CA ALA A 472 26.34 2.51 8.24
C ALA A 472 26.47 2.71 9.77
N VAL A 473 26.43 1.62 10.53
CA VAL A 473 26.49 1.61 12.01
C VAL A 473 27.92 1.47 12.53
N ARG A 474 28.83 0.83 11.78
CA ARG A 474 30.23 0.61 12.20
C ARG A 474 30.93 1.96 12.44
N ARG A 475 31.35 2.18 13.68
CA ARG A 475 32.19 3.33 14.05
C ARG A 475 33.56 3.19 13.40
N ASP A 476 34.01 4.21 12.67
CA ASP A 476 35.44 4.39 12.42
C ASP A 476 36.13 4.52 13.78
N ARG A 477 36.90 3.50 14.15
CA ARG A 477 37.83 3.54 15.28
C ARG A 477 39.19 4.13 14.89
N THR A 478 39.31 4.72 13.71
CA THR A 478 40.59 5.16 13.16
C THR A 478 40.63 6.68 13.06
N THR A 479 40.97 7.32 14.18
CA THR A 479 41.82 8.54 14.30
C THR A 479 41.68 9.07 15.73
N GLY A 480 42.55 8.58 16.61
CA GLY A 480 42.60 8.99 18.01
C GLY A 480 43.60 8.15 18.76
N GLY A 481 44.89 8.33 18.46
CA GLY A 481 45.96 7.68 19.20
C GLY A 481 47.27 7.53 18.41
N ALA A 482 47.92 8.65 18.11
CA ALA A 482 49.34 8.91 18.36
C ALA A 482 49.62 10.36 17.97
#